data_AF-W7E3G6-F1
#
_entry.id   AF-W7E3G6-F1
#
_cell.length_a   1.000
_cell.length_b   1.000
_cell.length_c   1.000
_cell.angle_alpha   90.00
_cell.angle_beta   90.00
_cell.angle_gamma   90.00
#
_symmetry.space_group_name_H-M   'P 1'
#
loop_
_entity.id
_entity.type
_entity.pdbx_description
1 polymer ?
#
loop_
_entity_poly.entity_id
_entity_poly.type
_entity_poly.pdbx_seq_one_letter_code
_entity_poly.pdbx_strand_id
1 'polypeptide(L)' 'TTHKSIVKFKDGWLLCYVDSSLMGVDDLRNTKVRKLLFQNSAFELAQPQPVVTP' A
#
# COMPACT_ATOMS: atom_id res chain seq x y z
N THR A 1 5.12 -5.86 9.13
CA THR A 1 5.11 -4.70 8.19
C THR A 1 5.30 -3.39 8.94
N THR A 2 6.54 -2.99 9.20
CA THR A 2 6.88 -1.84 10.07
C THR A 2 7.13 -0.54 9.32
N HIS A 3 7.19 -0.55 7.98
CA HIS A 3 7.54 0.63 7.21
C HIS A 3 6.47 0.96 6.15
N LYS A 4 5.99 2.21 6.19
CA LYS A 4 4.98 2.75 5.29
C LYS A 4 5.28 4.22 5.04
N SER A 5 4.92 4.70 3.86
CA SER A 5 4.88 6.13 3.54
C SER A 5 3.58 6.47 2.83
N ILE A 6 3.09 7.70 3.05
CA ILE A 6 1.94 8.26 2.34
C ILE A 6 2.46 9.37 1.45
N VAL A 7 2.12 9.30 0.17
CA VAL A 7 2.59 10.26 -0.84
C VAL A 7 1.39 10.83 -1.58
N LYS A 8 1.35 12.15 -1.74
CA LYS A 8 0.48 12.80 -2.71
C LYS A 8 1.18 12.81 -4.06
N PHE A 9 0.58 12.18 -5.06
CA PHE A 9 1.10 12.14 -6.42
C PHE A 9 0.00 12.53 -7.40
N LYS A 10 0.21 13.65 -8.10
CA LYS A 10 -0.82 14.32 -8.90
C LYS A 10 -2.09 14.55 -8.05
N ASP A 11 -3.25 14.11 -8.53
CA ASP A 11 -4.55 14.30 -7.90
C ASP A 11 -4.91 13.19 -6.90
N GLY A 12 -3.97 12.32 -6.54
CA GLY A 12 -4.21 11.14 -5.72
C GLY A 12 -3.29 10.99 -4.52
N TRP A 13 -3.75 10.22 -3.54
CA TRP A 13 -2.96 9.77 -2.40
C TRP A 13 -2.60 8.29 -2.56
N LEU A 14 -1.36 7.96 -2.23
CA LEU A 14 -0.80 6.61 -2.33
C LEU A 14 -0.25 6.17 -0.99
N LEU A 15 -0.54 4.91 -0.63
CA LEU A 15 0.12 4.19 0.44
C LEU A 15 1.20 3.30 -0.17
N CYS A 16 2.47 3.61 0.11
CA CYS A 16 3.59 2.75 -0.19
C CYS A 16 3.92 1.91 1.05
N TYR A 17 4.05 0.60 0.89
CA TYR A 17 4.32 -0.31 2.00
C TYR A 17 5.16 -1.49 1.55
N VAL A 18 5.74 -2.22 2.52
CA VAL A 18 6.54 -3.41 2.27
C VAL A 18 5.96 -4.62 3.00
N ASP A 19 5.98 -5.78 2.35
CA ASP A 19 5.68 -7.09 2.94
C ASP A 19 6.56 -8.19 2.29
N SER A 20 6.59 -9.37 2.89
CA SER A 20 7.34 -10.54 2.41
C SER A 20 6.47 -11.54 1.64
N SER A 21 5.25 -11.16 1.25
CA SER A 21 4.26 -12.13 0.74
C SER A 21 4.66 -12.82 -0.57
N LEU A 22 5.59 -12.26 -1.34
CA LEU A 22 6.10 -12.88 -2.57
C LEU A 22 7.04 -14.06 -2.29
N MET A 23 7.92 -13.93 -1.28
CA MET A 23 8.99 -14.90 -1.03
C MET A 23 8.87 -15.63 0.32
N GLY A 24 7.99 -15.16 1.21
CA GLY A 24 7.86 -15.66 2.59
C GLY A 24 9.02 -15.33 3.53
N VAL A 25 10.05 -14.60 3.06
CA VAL A 25 11.27 -14.29 3.80
C VAL A 25 11.31 -12.80 4.16
N ASP A 26 11.51 -12.47 5.44
CA ASP A 26 11.42 -11.07 5.93
C ASP A 26 12.55 -10.15 5.42
N ASP A 27 13.72 -10.72 5.16
CA ASP A 27 14.84 -9.99 4.54
C ASP A 27 14.63 -9.79 3.02
N LEU A 28 13.70 -10.52 2.40
CA LEU A 28 13.35 -10.44 0.98
C LEU A 28 11.94 -9.85 0.80
N ARG A 29 11.76 -8.61 1.26
CA ARG A 29 10.51 -7.87 1.12
C ARG A 29 10.36 -7.22 -0.25
N ASN A 30 9.11 -7.05 -0.66
CA ASN A 30 8.71 -6.36 -1.88
C ASN A 30 7.97 -5.06 -1.55
N THR A 31 8.27 -3.99 -2.28
CA THR A 31 7.50 -2.73 -2.16
C THR A 31 6.21 -2.83 -2.96
N LYS A 32 5.11 -2.42 -2.35
CA LYS A 32 3.78 -2.40 -2.93
C LYS A 32 3.15 -1.03 -2.77
N VAL A 33 2.21 -0.72 -3.65
CA VAL A 33 1.46 0.53 -3.65
C VAL A 33 -0.04 0.23 -3.60
N ARG A 34 -0.78 1.02 -2.83
CA ARG A 34 -2.25 1.10 -2.84
C ARG A 34 -2.71 2.54 -2.98
N LYS A 35 -3.84 2.75 -3.64
CA LYS A 35 -4.50 4.04 -3.69
C LYS A 35 -5.27 4.29 -2.40
N LEU A 36 -5.17 5.51 -1.88
CA LEU A 36 -5.95 6.00 -0.76
C LEU A 36 -7.01 7.00 -1.24
N LEU A 37 -8.14 7.02 -0.54
CA LEU A 37 -9.16 8.05 -0.60
C LEU A 37 -9.05 8.88 0.67
N PHE A 38 -9.12 10.21 0.56
CA PHE A 38 -9.20 11.10 1.72
C PHE A 38 -10.62 11.66 1.79
N GLN A 39 -11.41 11.19 2.75
CA GLN A 39 -12.82 11.52 2.92
C GLN A 39 -13.14 11.58 4.41
N ASN A 40 -14.05 12.47 4.82
CA ASN A 40 -14.46 12.63 6.22
C ASN A 40 -13.27 12.80 7.19
N SER A 41 -12.24 13.55 6.77
CA SER A 41 -10.99 13.77 7.52
C SER A 41 -10.18 12.50 7.83
N ALA A 42 -10.42 11.41 7.10
CA ALA A 42 -9.73 10.13 7.26
C ALA A 42 -9.20 9.60 5.91
N PHE A 43 -8.16 8.78 5.98
CA PHE A 43 -7.67 8.01 4.84
C PHE A 43 -8.28 6.61 4.83
N GLU A 44 -8.80 6.21 3.68
CA GLU A 44 -9.36 4.88 3.45
C GLU A 44 -8.69 4.21 2.24
N LEU A 45 -8.64 2.88 2.22
CA LEU A 45 -8.16 2.13 1.07
C LEU A 45 -9.20 2.19 -0.05
N ALA A 46 -8.80 2.65 -1.23
CA ALA A 46 -9.67 2.62 -2.42
C ALA A 46 -10.05 1.17 -2.76
N GLN A 47 -11.32 0.91 -3.04
CA GLN A 47 -11.79 -0.43 -3.43
C GLN A 47 -12.09 -0.49 -4.94
N PRO A 48 -11.98 -1.69 -5.56
CA PRO A 48 -11.48 -2.93 -4.99
C PRO A 48 -9.95 -2.93 -4.82
N GLN A 49 -9.46 -3.67 -3.83
CA GLN A 49 -8.03 -3.96 -3.72
C GLN A 49 -7.65 -5.06 -4.73
N PRO A 50 -6.49 -4.95 -5.41
CA PRO A 50 -6.03 -6.00 -6.31
C PRO A 50 -5.77 -7.30 -5.52
N VAL A 51 -6.29 -8.41 -6.05
CA VAL A 51 -6.00 -9.76 -5.54
C VAL A 51 -4.52 -10.03 -5.78
N VAL A 52 -3.80 -10.38 -4.71
CA VAL A 52 -2.39 -10.76 -4.80
C VAL A 52 -2.33 -12.28 -4.74
N THR A 53 -2.11 -12.92 -5.88
CA THR A 53 -1.77 -14.35 -5.94
C THR A 53 -0.25 -14.49 -5.72
N PRO A 54 0.20 -15.44 -4.87
CA PRO A 54 1.62 -15.75 -4.70
C PRO A 54 2.28 -16.21 -5.99
#